data_AF-A0A5B1LZM0-F1
#
_entry.id   AF-A0A5B1LZM0-F1
#
_cell.length_a   1.000
_cell.length_b   1.000
_cell.length_c   1.000
_cell.angle_alpha   90.00
_cell.angle_beta   90.00
_cell.angle_gamma   90.00
#
_symmetry.space_group_name_H-M   'P 1'
#
loop_
_entity.id
_entity.type
_entity.pdbx_description
1 polymer ?
#
loop_
_entity_poly.entity_id
_entity_poly.type
_entity_poly.pdbx_seq_one_letter_code
_entity_poly.pdbx_strand_id
1 'polypeptide(L)'
;MRLTDAEAAPYSIDRTSNGTLGSGSAATGGATGARSGVDPGRKSNGPPAGTLNPGHSAGVTVRVIRDTAVSNWVKNLYHYACQVCDYVLDLPVGKYAEGAHIRALGTPHDGPDTVDNMLCLCPTHHLLLDKGAIFISDTFDVHDHHGNYVSVLTRKPQHLIDLAHIQYHRAASGL
;
A
#
# COMPACT_ATOMS: atom_id res chain seq x y z
N MET A 1 15.00 -22.65 36.72
CA MET A 1 13.69 -23.13 37.18
C MET A 1 12.63 -22.47 36.33
N ARG A 2 12.01 -23.28 35.46
CA ARG A 2 10.75 -23.09 34.71
C ARG A 2 10.65 -21.99 33.64
N LEU A 3 10.89 -22.46 32.41
CA LEU A 3 10.15 -22.14 31.20
C LEU A 3 8.63 -22.27 31.48
N THR A 4 7.82 -21.38 30.90
CA THR A 4 6.40 -21.64 30.68
C THR A 4 6.09 -21.40 29.22
N ASP A 5 5.90 -22.51 28.53
CA ASP A 5 5.36 -22.63 27.19
C ASP A 5 3.92 -22.09 27.15
N ALA A 6 3.63 -21.22 26.19
CA ALA A 6 2.26 -20.88 25.82
C ALA A 6 1.91 -21.69 24.57
N GLU A 7 1.20 -22.78 24.79
CA GLU A 7 0.67 -23.69 23.78
C GLU A 7 -0.45 -22.97 22.98
N ALA A 8 -0.22 -22.70 21.70
CA ALA A 8 -1.23 -22.13 20.81
C ALA A 8 -2.07 -23.28 20.22
N ALA A 9 -3.36 -23.30 20.53
CA ALA A 9 -4.32 -24.25 19.99
C ALA A 9 -4.52 -24.06 18.46
N PRO A 10 -4.67 -25.15 17.67
CA PRO A 10 -4.90 -25.04 16.23
C PRO A 10 -6.35 -24.64 15.92
N TYR A 11 -6.53 -23.64 15.06
CA TYR A 11 -7.82 -23.21 14.53
C TYR A 11 -8.25 -24.15 13.38
N SER A 12 -9.24 -24.99 13.63
CA SER A 12 -9.86 -25.90 12.66
C SER A 12 -10.97 -25.19 11.88
N ILE A 13 -10.82 -25.06 10.56
CA ILE A 13 -11.88 -24.50 9.70
C ILE A 13 -12.73 -25.66 9.18
N ASP A 14 -13.92 -25.81 9.72
CA ASP A 14 -14.90 -26.80 9.27
C ASP A 14 -15.54 -26.35 7.95
N ARG A 15 -15.41 -27.18 6.90
CA ARG A 15 -15.96 -26.93 5.56
C ARG A 15 -17.12 -27.87 5.30
N THR A 16 -18.33 -27.55 5.75
CA THR A 16 -19.57 -28.09 5.14
C THR A 16 -20.78 -27.22 5.43
N SER A 17 -21.39 -26.65 4.39
CA SER A 17 -22.85 -26.73 4.20
C SER A 17 -23.21 -26.21 2.80
N ASN A 18 -23.53 -27.15 1.91
CA ASN A 18 -24.09 -26.91 0.59
C ASN A 18 -25.62 -26.79 0.75
N GLY A 19 -26.18 -25.63 0.44
CA GLY A 19 -27.63 -25.35 0.56
C GLY A 19 -28.33 -25.47 -0.79
N THR A 20 -29.03 -26.59 -0.98
CA THR A 20 -29.96 -26.87 -2.10
C THR A 20 -31.17 -25.93 -2.05
N LEU A 21 -31.56 -25.33 -3.18
CA LEU A 21 -32.89 -24.73 -3.34
C LEU A 21 -33.59 -25.28 -4.58
N GLY A 22 -34.80 -25.75 -4.32
CA GLY A 22 -35.63 -26.58 -5.17
C GLY A 22 -36.38 -25.85 -6.28
N SER A 23 -36.83 -26.67 -7.21
CA SER A 23 -37.74 -26.43 -8.31
C SER A 23 -39.15 -25.99 -7.88
N GLY A 24 -39.73 -25.04 -8.61
CA GLY A 24 -41.17 -24.73 -8.56
C GLY A 24 -41.65 -24.16 -9.90
N SER A 25 -42.68 -24.77 -10.48
CA SER A 25 -43.22 -24.50 -11.81
C SER A 25 -44.56 -23.75 -11.75
N ALA A 26 -44.73 -22.81 -12.69
CA ALA A 26 -45.92 -22.28 -13.37
C ALA A 26 -47.17 -21.77 -12.60
N ALA A 27 -47.55 -20.53 -12.89
CA ALA A 27 -48.94 -20.12 -13.11
C ALA A 27 -49.05 -18.90 -14.05
N THR A 28 -50.03 -18.95 -14.94
CA THR A 28 -50.40 -18.01 -16.01
C THR A 28 -51.28 -16.86 -15.52
N GLY A 29 -51.19 -15.68 -16.15
CA GLY A 29 -52.17 -14.59 -16.01
C GLY A 29 -51.82 -13.38 -16.89
N GLY A 30 -52.77 -12.92 -17.72
CA GLY A 30 -52.52 -12.03 -18.86
C GLY A 30 -52.63 -10.51 -18.63
N ALA A 31 -52.05 -9.81 -19.62
CA ALA A 31 -52.34 -8.49 -20.18
C ALA A 31 -52.57 -7.27 -19.25
N THR A 32 -51.70 -6.26 -19.37
CA THR A 32 -52.04 -4.92 -19.93
C THR A 32 -50.75 -4.11 -20.13
N GLY A 33 -50.74 -3.27 -21.15
CA GLY A 33 -49.54 -2.60 -21.64
C GLY A 33 -49.01 -1.50 -20.72
N ALA A 34 -47.69 -1.47 -20.59
CA ALA A 34 -46.91 -0.25 -20.52
C ALA A 34 -45.61 -0.51 -21.26
N ARG A 35 -45.41 0.22 -22.36
CA ARG A 35 -44.18 0.25 -23.15
C ARG A 35 -43.12 0.88 -22.26
N SER A 36 -42.38 0.06 -21.51
CA SER A 36 -41.22 0.50 -20.77
C SER A 36 -40.13 0.78 -21.78
N GLY A 37 -40.04 2.05 -22.20
CA GLY A 37 -38.88 2.55 -22.91
C GLY A 37 -37.68 2.36 -22.02
N VAL A 38 -36.85 1.35 -22.31
CA VAL A 38 -35.52 1.24 -21.73
C VAL A 38 -34.71 2.38 -22.34
N ASP A 39 -34.60 3.47 -21.60
CA ASP A 39 -33.67 4.55 -21.90
C ASP A 39 -32.24 3.99 -21.88
N PRO A 40 -31.51 3.99 -23.02
CA PRO A 40 -30.17 3.41 -23.11
C PRO A 40 -29.11 4.22 -22.34
N GLY A 41 -29.49 5.34 -21.69
CA GLY A 41 -28.57 6.24 -20.99
C GLY A 41 -28.47 6.09 -19.47
N ARG A 42 -29.35 5.31 -18.80
CA ARG A 42 -29.35 5.25 -17.33
C ARG A 42 -28.30 4.28 -16.79
N LYS A 43 -27.11 4.80 -16.47
CA LYS A 43 -26.12 4.05 -15.66
C LYS A 43 -26.76 3.63 -14.34
N SER A 44 -26.65 2.35 -13.99
CA SER A 44 -27.14 1.83 -12.70
C SER A 44 -26.29 2.39 -11.55
N ASN A 45 -26.94 2.93 -10.52
CA ASN A 45 -26.29 3.37 -9.27
C ASN A 45 -25.88 2.20 -8.35
N GLY A 46 -25.76 0.98 -8.89
CA GLY A 46 -25.43 -0.23 -8.14
C GLY A 46 -23.96 -0.61 -8.30
N PRO A 47 -23.39 -1.42 -7.38
CA PRO A 47 -22.04 -1.94 -7.54
C PRO A 47 -21.93 -2.74 -8.87
N PRO A 48 -20.81 -2.63 -9.60
CA PRO A 48 -20.62 -3.41 -10.82
C PRO A 48 -20.55 -4.90 -10.51
N ALA A 49 -21.09 -5.74 -11.39
CA ALA A 49 -21.21 -7.19 -11.15
C ALA A 49 -19.86 -7.95 -11.13
N GLY A 50 -18.79 -7.38 -11.70
CA GLY A 50 -17.49 -8.03 -11.82
C GLY A 50 -17.48 -9.23 -12.78
N THR A 51 -16.43 -10.05 -12.74
CA THR A 51 -16.35 -11.34 -13.44
C THR A 51 -15.87 -12.43 -12.50
N LEU A 52 -16.51 -13.59 -12.53
CA LEU A 52 -16.11 -14.76 -11.73
C LEU A 52 -14.87 -15.45 -12.30
N ASN A 53 -14.60 -15.26 -13.60
CA ASN A 53 -13.50 -15.87 -14.33
C ASN A 53 -12.70 -14.77 -15.05
N PRO A 54 -11.81 -14.06 -14.34
CA PRO A 54 -10.95 -13.05 -14.96
C PRO A 54 -10.00 -13.70 -15.97
N GLY A 55 -9.80 -13.04 -17.11
CA GLY A 55 -8.81 -13.47 -18.10
C GLY A 55 -7.38 -13.15 -17.65
N HIS A 56 -6.40 -13.86 -18.21
CA HIS A 56 -4.97 -13.61 -17.98
C HIS A 56 -4.29 -13.16 -19.27
N SER A 57 -3.37 -12.21 -19.16
CA SER A 57 -2.48 -11.79 -20.26
C SER A 57 -1.02 -11.83 -19.78
N ALA A 58 -0.11 -12.17 -20.69
CA ALA A 58 1.33 -12.11 -20.44
C ALA A 58 1.86 -10.69 -20.73
N GLY A 59 2.86 -10.26 -19.95
CA GLY A 59 3.52 -8.97 -20.14
C GLY A 59 5.00 -9.03 -19.73
N VAL A 60 5.81 -8.15 -20.31
CA VAL A 60 7.24 -7.98 -19.97
C VAL A 60 7.38 -6.71 -19.15
N THR A 61 8.04 -6.79 -17.99
CA THR A 61 8.34 -5.62 -17.14
C THR A 61 9.84 -5.43 -17.02
N VAL A 62 10.34 -4.21 -17.30
CA VAL A 62 11.70 -3.79 -16.97
C VAL A 62 11.69 -3.16 -15.58
N ARG A 63 12.68 -3.48 -14.75
CA ARG A 63 12.80 -2.95 -13.38
C ARG A 63 14.21 -2.43 -13.13
N VAL A 64 14.31 -1.36 -12.35
CA VAL A 64 15.58 -0.87 -11.83
C VAL A 64 16.13 -1.91 -10.83
N ILE A 65 17.40 -2.28 -10.97
CA ILE A 65 18.10 -3.14 -10.01
C ILE A 65 18.39 -2.31 -8.77
N ARG A 66 18.01 -2.82 -7.60
CA ARG A 66 18.21 -2.18 -6.29
C ARG A 66 19.15 -3.02 -5.45
N ASP A 67 20.05 -2.38 -4.72
CA ASP A 67 20.87 -3.02 -3.71
C ASP A 67 20.03 -3.34 -2.48
N THR A 68 19.67 -4.62 -2.36
CA THR A 68 18.91 -5.12 -1.23
C THR A 68 19.61 -4.91 0.11
N ALA A 69 20.94 -4.77 0.15
CA ALA A 69 21.70 -4.53 1.37
C ALA A 69 21.40 -3.14 1.95
N VAL A 70 21.30 -2.11 1.09
CA VAL A 70 20.92 -0.74 1.50
C VAL A 70 19.55 -0.76 2.17
N SER A 71 18.55 -1.31 1.48
CA SER A 71 17.19 -1.40 2.03
C SER A 71 17.12 -2.20 3.32
N ASN A 72 17.77 -3.36 3.37
CA ASN A 72 17.76 -4.20 4.56
C ASN A 72 18.46 -3.52 5.74
N TRP A 73 19.56 -2.79 5.50
CA TRP A 73 20.24 -2.03 6.54
C TRP A 73 19.32 -0.96 7.15
N VAL A 74 18.64 -0.16 6.32
CA VAL A 74 17.72 0.89 6.81
C VAL A 74 16.53 0.27 7.56
N LYS A 75 15.87 -0.75 7.00
CA LYS A 75 14.74 -1.42 7.67
C LYS A 75 15.13 -2.02 9.02
N ASN A 76 16.30 -2.68 9.09
CA ASN A 76 16.82 -3.26 10.33
C ASN A 76 17.14 -2.18 11.37
N LEU A 77 17.77 -1.08 10.94
CA LEU A 77 18.09 0.03 11.83
C LEU A 77 16.84 0.59 12.51
N TYR A 78 15.70 0.66 11.82
CA TYR A 78 14.42 1.12 12.38
C TYR A 78 13.54 0.00 12.94
N HIS A 79 14.03 -1.23 13.02
CA HIS A 79 13.26 -2.40 13.45
C HIS A 79 11.92 -2.56 12.69
N TYR A 80 11.92 -2.20 11.41
CA TYR A 80 10.75 -2.19 10.53
C TYR A 80 9.62 -1.25 10.98
N ALA A 81 9.90 -0.28 11.87
CA ALA A 81 8.96 0.79 12.19
C ALA A 81 8.98 1.86 11.11
N CYS A 82 7.79 2.34 10.74
CA CYS A 82 7.65 3.47 9.80
C CYS A 82 8.25 4.74 10.41
N GLN A 83 9.15 5.41 9.70
CA GLN A 83 9.75 6.66 10.19
C GLN A 83 8.77 7.84 10.28
N VAL A 84 7.58 7.75 9.68
CA VAL A 84 6.56 8.82 9.69
C VAL A 84 5.53 8.61 10.81
N CYS A 85 5.15 7.36 11.11
CA CYS A 85 4.05 7.05 12.03
C CYS A 85 4.37 6.01 13.11
N ASP A 86 5.62 5.55 13.19
CA ASP A 86 6.16 4.55 14.12
C ASP A 86 5.48 3.17 14.10
N TYR A 87 4.44 2.97 13.29
CA TYR A 87 3.74 1.69 13.19
C TYR A 87 4.63 0.60 12.59
N VAL A 88 4.57 -0.59 13.18
CA VAL A 88 5.24 -1.81 12.72
C VAL A 88 4.18 -2.77 12.20
N LEU A 89 4.29 -3.15 10.91
CA LEU A 89 3.44 -4.19 10.34
C LEU A 89 3.99 -5.56 10.77
N ASP A 90 3.35 -6.18 11.74
CA ASP A 90 3.70 -7.52 12.22
C ASP A 90 2.85 -8.58 11.50
N LEU A 91 3.49 -9.38 10.65
CA LEU A 91 2.84 -10.41 9.85
C LEU A 91 3.27 -11.80 10.35
N PRO A 92 2.52 -12.88 10.01
CA PRO A 92 2.92 -14.24 10.38
C PRO A 92 4.31 -14.67 9.89
N VAL A 93 4.81 -14.02 8.83
CA VAL A 93 6.14 -14.27 8.23
C VAL A 93 7.23 -13.32 8.74
N GLY A 94 6.90 -12.47 9.72
CA GLY A 94 7.78 -11.45 10.28
C GLY A 94 7.32 -10.02 9.99
N LYS A 95 8.15 -9.06 10.39
CA LYS A 95 7.85 -7.63 10.24
C LYS A 95 8.01 -7.17 8.79
N TYR A 96 7.17 -6.23 8.38
CA TYR A 96 7.19 -5.66 7.04
C TYR A 96 7.35 -4.14 7.07
N ALA A 97 8.22 -3.66 6.18
CA ALA A 97 8.42 -2.25 5.86
C ALA A 97 9.06 -2.15 4.48
N GLU A 98 8.93 -0.99 3.85
CA GLU A 98 9.45 -0.71 2.52
C GLU A 98 10.61 0.29 2.64
N GLY A 99 11.67 0.03 1.87
CA GLY A 99 12.74 1.01 1.66
C GLY A 99 12.30 1.98 0.58
N ALA A 100 12.01 3.22 0.96
CA ALA A 100 11.53 4.26 0.07
C ALA A 100 12.67 5.24 -0.24
N HIS A 101 13.01 5.41 -1.52
CA HIS A 101 14.00 6.42 -1.90
C HIS A 101 13.39 7.81 -1.81
N ILE A 102 14.09 8.77 -1.19
CA ILE A 102 13.62 10.16 -1.07
C ILE A 102 13.66 10.83 -2.45
N ARG A 103 14.81 10.77 -3.11
CA ARG A 103 14.97 11.06 -4.54
C ARG A 103 14.85 9.75 -5.31
N ALA A 104 13.77 9.60 -6.09
CA ALA A 104 13.48 8.38 -6.81
C ALA A 104 14.63 7.94 -7.74
N LEU A 105 14.80 6.62 -7.88
CA LEU A 105 15.78 6.03 -8.80
C LEU A 105 15.33 6.17 -10.26
N GLY A 106 16.31 6.22 -11.15
CA GLY A 106 16.08 6.23 -12.60
C GLY A 106 15.43 7.51 -13.12
N THR A 107 15.29 7.59 -14.43
CA THR A 107 14.82 8.81 -15.12
C THR A 107 13.37 9.15 -14.76
N PRO A 108 13.03 10.44 -14.53
CA PRO A 108 13.87 11.63 -14.70
C PRO A 108 14.62 12.09 -13.43
N HIS A 109 14.51 11.33 -12.34
CA HIS A 109 15.01 11.78 -11.04
C HIS A 109 16.46 11.41 -10.82
N ASP A 110 16.89 10.24 -11.29
CA ASP A 110 18.26 9.75 -11.25
C ASP A 110 18.88 9.83 -9.83
N GLY A 111 18.07 9.51 -8.82
CA GLY A 111 18.53 9.39 -7.44
C GLY A 111 19.48 8.21 -7.25
N PRO A 112 20.46 8.32 -6.32
CA PRO A 112 21.36 7.22 -6.00
C PRO A 112 20.67 6.17 -5.12
N ASP A 113 21.10 4.92 -5.23
CA ASP A 113 20.67 3.85 -4.34
C ASP A 113 21.59 3.77 -3.12
N THR A 114 21.42 4.72 -2.21
CA THR A 114 22.29 4.90 -1.04
C THR A 114 21.47 5.02 0.24
N VAL A 115 22.11 4.74 1.36
CA VAL A 115 21.49 4.77 2.70
C VAL A 115 20.94 6.17 3.02
N ASP A 116 21.70 7.22 2.71
CA ASP A 116 21.32 8.62 2.94
C ASP A 116 20.13 9.11 2.07
N ASN A 117 19.76 8.35 1.04
CA ASN A 117 18.62 8.60 0.15
C ASN A 117 17.43 7.67 0.44
N MET A 118 17.39 6.96 1.56
CA MET A 118 16.35 5.95 1.80
C MET A 118 15.65 6.11 3.15
N LEU A 119 14.37 5.78 3.22
CA LEU A 119 13.57 5.75 4.45
C LEU A 119 12.96 4.36 4.67
N CYS A 120 12.76 3.97 5.92
CA CYS A 120 11.95 2.82 6.32
C CYS A 120 10.51 3.26 6.53
N LEU A 121 9.60 2.90 5.62
CA LEU A 121 8.20 3.34 5.64
C LEU A 121 7.21 2.17 5.61
N CYS A 122 6.00 2.38 6.13
CA CYS A 122 4.88 1.50 5.81
C CYS A 122 4.37 1.77 4.37
N PRO A 123 3.62 0.83 3.76
CA PRO A 123 3.14 0.97 2.38
C PRO A 123 2.38 2.28 2.12
N THR A 124 1.58 2.72 3.09
CA THR A 124 0.81 3.96 2.97
C THR A 124 1.72 5.17 2.84
N HIS A 125 2.67 5.37 3.76
CA HIS A 125 3.54 6.54 3.73
C HIS A 125 4.58 6.47 2.61
N HIS A 126 4.99 5.28 2.20
CA HIS A 126 5.81 5.12 0.99
C HIS A 126 5.06 5.63 -0.24
N LEU A 127 3.82 5.19 -0.46
CA LEU A 127 3.02 5.66 -1.59
C LEU A 127 2.79 7.18 -1.52
N LEU A 128 2.53 7.73 -0.34
CA LEU A 128 2.34 9.17 -0.18
C LEU A 128 3.61 9.95 -0.53
N LEU A 129 4.79 9.46 -0.12
CA LEU A 129 6.07 10.09 -0.48
C LEU A 129 6.31 10.01 -2.00
N ASP A 130 6.14 8.84 -2.59
CA ASP A 130 6.33 8.58 -4.03
C ASP A 130 5.44 9.45 -4.92
N LYS A 131 4.28 9.86 -4.40
CA LYS A 131 3.30 10.69 -5.11
C LYS A 131 3.32 12.15 -4.72
N GLY A 132 4.28 12.57 -3.89
CA GLY A 132 4.38 13.95 -3.40
C GLY A 132 3.19 14.38 -2.53
N ALA A 133 2.42 13.44 -1.98
CA ALA A 133 1.28 13.70 -1.11
C ALA A 133 1.71 14.02 0.33
N ILE A 134 2.93 13.66 0.69
CA ILE A 134 3.67 14.15 1.85
C ILE A 134 5.07 14.62 1.42
N PHE A 135 5.66 15.51 2.21
CA PHE A 135 7.05 15.95 2.04
C PHE A 135 7.73 16.19 3.39
N ILE A 136 9.06 16.28 3.37
CA ILE A 136 9.88 16.47 4.58
C ILE A 136 10.53 17.86 4.52
N SER A 137 10.47 18.62 5.62
CA SER A 137 11.10 19.94 5.76
C SER A 137 12.61 19.81 6.01
N ASP A 138 13.35 20.93 5.98
CA ASP A 138 14.79 20.91 6.30
C ASP A 138 15.07 20.62 7.78
N THR A 139 14.06 20.79 8.63
CA THR A 139 14.05 20.44 10.06
C THR A 139 13.53 19.03 10.32
N PHE A 140 13.26 18.25 9.28
CA PHE A 140 12.75 16.88 9.33
C PHE A 140 11.32 16.78 9.87
N ASP A 141 10.52 17.84 9.75
CA ASP A 141 9.08 17.77 9.94
C ASP A 141 8.42 17.21 8.68
N VAL A 142 7.42 16.36 8.85
CA VAL A 142 6.62 15.78 7.77
C VAL A 142 5.35 16.60 7.62
N HIS A 143 5.08 17.01 6.38
CA HIS A 143 3.88 17.77 6.02
C HIS A 143 3.10 17.02 4.95
N ASP A 144 1.79 17.23 4.89
CA ASP A 144 1.00 16.85 3.72
C ASP A 144 1.24 17.83 2.55
N HIS A 145 0.76 17.49 1.36
CA HIS A 145 0.87 18.36 0.17
C HIS A 145 0.13 19.70 0.27
N HIS A 146 -0.68 19.93 1.31
CA HIS A 146 -1.28 21.24 1.61
C HIS A 146 -0.41 22.07 2.57
N GLY A 147 0.71 21.52 3.05
CA GLY A 147 1.61 22.15 4.02
C GLY A 147 1.22 21.92 5.48
N ASN A 148 0.16 21.16 5.77
CA ASN A 148 -0.24 20.88 7.15
C ASN A 148 0.79 19.95 7.80
N TYR A 149 1.15 20.24 9.05
CA TYR A 149 2.01 19.38 9.85
C TYR A 149 1.36 18.01 10.09
N VAL A 150 2.12 16.94 9.88
CA VAL A 150 1.71 15.55 10.11
C VAL A 150 2.43 14.97 11.32
N SER A 151 3.76 14.98 11.31
CA SER A 151 4.61 14.43 12.36
C SER A 151 6.04 14.95 12.23
N VAL A 152 6.90 14.59 13.18
CA VAL A 152 8.36 14.72 13.01
C VAL A 152 8.88 13.38 12.52
N LEU A 153 9.80 13.38 11.55
CA LEU A 153 10.41 12.16 11.04
C LEU A 153 11.26 11.51 12.13
N THR A 154 11.00 10.24 12.44
CA THR A 154 11.82 9.46 13.36
C THR A 154 13.19 9.22 12.74
N ARG A 155 14.25 9.65 13.44
CA ARG A 155 15.65 9.54 12.99
C ARG A 155 16.50 8.80 14.02
N LYS A 156 17.52 8.09 13.53
CA LYS A 156 18.58 7.50 14.36
C LYS A 156 19.93 8.12 14.00
N PRO A 157 20.84 8.38 14.96
CA PRO A 157 22.14 9.01 14.68
C PRO A 157 23.00 8.29 13.64
N GLN A 158 22.80 6.98 13.48
CA GLN A 158 23.49 6.15 12.49
C GLN A 158 22.99 6.41 11.06
N HIS A 159 21.78 6.95 10.89
CA HIS A 159 21.15 7.20 9.60
C HIS A 159 21.26 8.68 9.23
N LEU A 160 22.34 9.03 8.54
CA LEU A 160 22.60 10.40 8.09
C LEU A 160 21.86 10.64 6.76
N ILE A 161 20.61 11.06 6.84
CA ILE A 161 19.79 11.41 5.67
C ILE A 161 20.34 12.69 5.02
N ASP A 162 20.60 12.65 3.71
CA ASP A 162 21.09 13.82 2.97
C ASP A 162 19.96 14.81 2.69
N LEU A 163 20.14 16.04 3.16
CA LEU A 163 19.20 17.14 2.97
C LEU A 163 19.00 17.48 1.48
N ALA A 164 19.99 17.23 0.64
CA ALA A 164 19.89 17.47 -0.80
C ALA A 164 18.79 16.61 -1.45
N HIS A 165 18.58 15.38 -0.98
CA HIS A 165 17.50 14.52 -1.47
C HIS A 165 16.13 15.00 -1.02
N ILE A 166 16.02 15.46 0.23
CA ILE A 166 14.79 16.07 0.77
C ILE A 166 14.42 17.32 -0.03
N GLN A 167 15.38 18.23 -0.23
CA GLN A 167 15.18 19.46 -0.99
C GLN A 167 14.78 19.17 -2.44
N TYR A 168 15.43 18.18 -3.08
CA TYR A 168 15.07 17.75 -4.42
C TYR A 168 13.65 17.20 -4.49
N HIS A 169 13.24 16.34 -3.54
CA HIS A 169 11.90 15.74 -3.51
C HIS A 169 10.80 16.82 -3.42
N ARG A 170 10.97 17.83 -2.57
CA ARG A 170 10.05 18.98 -2.48
C ARG A 170 9.95 19.72 -3.81
N ALA A 171 11.10 20.13 -4.35
CA ALA A 171 11.13 20.89 -5.61
C ALA A 171 10.52 20.10 -6.78
N ALA A 172 10.80 18.79 -6.88
CA ALA A 172 10.23 17.92 -7.91
C ALA A 172 8.72 17.70 -7.74
N SER A 173 8.19 17.86 -6.53
CA SER A 173 6.76 17.78 -6.21
C SER A 173 6.02 19.12 -6.37
N GLY A 174 6.72 20.19 -6.76
CA GLY A 174 6.15 21.53 -6.92
C GLY A 174 5.93 22.29 -5.62
N LEU A 175 6.69 21.95 -4.57
CA LEU A 175 6.60 22.49 -3.21
C LEU A 175 7.85 23.30 -2.83
#